data_AF-A0A3N9VA41-F1
#
_entry.id   AF-A0A3N9VA41-F1
#
_cell.length_a   1.000
_cell.length_b   1.000
_cell.length_c   1.000
_cell.angle_alpha   90.00
_cell.angle_beta   90.00
_cell.angle_gamma   90.00
#
_symmetry.space_group_name_H-M   'P 1'
#
loop_
_entity.id
_entity.type
_entity.pdbx_description
1 polymer ?
#
loop_
_entity_poly.entity_id
_entity_poly.type
_entity_poly.pdbx_seq_one_letter_code
_entity_poly.pdbx_strand_id
1 'polypeptide(L)' 'MLVKAVYENSVLRPLEKLDLKEGDMVEIEVKKDAVDRLGGLVKISHRDVVDEIIESPELEPF' A
#
# COMPACT_ATOMS: atom_id res chain seq x y z
N MET A 1 -2.21 20.17 11.84
CA MET A 1 -3.61 19.97 11.43
C MET A 1 -3.70 18.63 10.73
N LEU A 2 -4.71 17.81 11.04
CA LEU A 2 -4.92 16.52 10.37
C LEU A 2 -6.21 16.63 9.56
N VAL A 3 -6.10 16.48 8.25
CA VAL A 3 -7.23 16.57 7.34
C VAL A 3 -7.44 15.23 6.67
N LYS A 4 -8.70 14.81 6.59
CA LYS A 4 -9.07 13.64 5.80
C LYS A 4 -9.19 14.03 4.34
N ALA A 5 -8.62 13.22 3.46
CA ALA A 5 -8.69 13.40 2.03
C ALA A 5 -9.02 12.07 1.35
N VAL A 6 -9.66 12.15 0.19
CA VAL A 6 -9.90 11.01 -0.70
C VAL A 6 -8.95 11.12 -1.88
N TYR A 7 -8.32 10.00 -2.25
CA TYR A 7 -7.54 9.89 -3.46
C TYR A 7 -8.42 9.37 -4.59
N GLU A 8 -8.77 10.24 -5.54
CA GLU A 8 -9.59 9.88 -6.70
C GLU A 8 -9.04 10.53 -7.97
N ASN A 9 -9.07 9.80 -9.09
CA ASN A 9 -8.57 10.27 -10.38
C ASN A 9 -7.16 10.87 -10.32
N SER A 10 -6.27 10.21 -9.55
CA SER A 10 -4.89 10.62 -9.32
C SER A 10 -4.70 11.95 -8.56
N VAL A 11 -5.73 12.45 -7.87
CA VAL A 11 -5.70 13.71 -7.10
C VAL A 11 -6.14 13.47 -5.66
N LEU A 12 -5.42 14.05 -4.68
CA LEU A 12 -5.86 14.11 -3.29
C LEU A 12 -6.84 15.26 -3.08
N ARG A 13 -8.05 14.93 -2.64
CA ARG A 13 -9.13 15.90 -2.40
C ARG A 13 -9.48 15.94 -0.92
N PRO A 14 -9.23 17.06 -0.21
CA PRO A 14 -9.62 17.19 1.19
C PRO A 14 -11.14 17.16 1.32
N LEU A 15 -11.65 16.57 2.39
CA LEU A 15 -13.08 16.49 2.69
C LEU A 15 -13.65 17.80 3.26
N GLU A 16 -12.78 18.74 3.57
CA GLU A 16 -13.10 20.05 4.11
C GLU A 16 -12.26 21.13 3.45
N LYS A 17 -12.68 22.40 3.58
CA LYS A 17 -11.92 23.53 3.04
C LYS A 17 -10.65 23.73 3.86
N LEU A 18 -9.52 23.84 3.16
CA LEU A 18 -8.23 24.17 3.75
C LEU A 18 -8.05 25.68 3.81
N ASP A 19 -7.56 26.19 4.94
CA ASP A 19 -7.15 27.60 5.10
C ASP A 19 -5.66 27.77 4.76
N LEU A 20 -5.28 27.33 3.57
CA LEU A 20 -3.93 27.45 3.03
C LEU A 20 -3.85 28.63 2.07
N LYS A 21 -2.69 29.28 2.01
CA LYS A 21 -2.39 30.31 1.03
C LYS A 21 -1.95 29.66 -0.28
N GLU A 22 -2.17 30.38 -1.38
CA GLU A 22 -1.71 29.94 -2.69
C GLU A 22 -0.17 29.82 -2.70
N GLY A 23 0.33 28.66 -3.13
CA GLY A 23 1.77 28.35 -3.13
C GLY A 23 2.29 27.68 -1.85
N ASP A 24 1.46 27.48 -0.83
CA ASP A 24 1.87 26.75 0.38
C ASP A 24 2.24 25.29 0.04
N MET A 25 3.46 24.89 0.42
CA MET A 25 3.87 23.48 0.36
C MET A 25 3.43 22.75 1.62
N VAL A 26 2.86 21.57 1.44
CA VAL A 26 2.44 20.70 2.53
C VAL A 26 3.04 19.32 2.37
N GLU A 27 3.32 18.67 3.50
CA GLU A 27 3.74 17.28 3.55
C GLU A 27 2.52 16.38 3.74
N ILE A 28 2.52 15.21 3.09
CA ILE A 28 1.43 14.25 3.13
C ILE A 28 1.94 12.96 3.76
N GLU A 29 1.29 12.53 4.84
CA GLU A 29 1.52 11.24 5.48
C GLU A 29 0.33 10.31 5.19
N VAL A 30 0.59 9.15 4.55
CA VAL A 30 -0.43 8.12 4.34
C VAL A 30 -0.35 7.08 5.46
N LYS A 31 -1.29 7.14 6.41
CA LYS A 31 -1.41 6.14 7.47
C LYS A 31 -2.06 4.88 6.91
N LYS A 32 -1.27 3.80 6.81
CA LYS A 32 -1.76 2.45 6.53
C LYS A 32 -1.91 1.72 7.86
N ASP A 33 -3.11 1.24 8.16
CA ASP A 33 -3.34 0.40 9.34
C ASP A 33 -2.50 -0.88 9.25
N ALA A 34 -2.19 -1.48 10.40
CA ALA A 34 -1.31 -2.66 10.48
C ALA A 34 -1.81 -3.85 9.62
N VAL A 35 -3.10 -3.92 9.33
CA VAL A 35 -3.73 -4.93 8.47
C VAL A 35 -3.23 -4.85 7.02
N ASP A 36 -2.98 -3.64 6.51
CA ASP A 36 -2.43 -3.43 5.16
C ASP A 36 -0.95 -3.82 5.07
N ARG A 37 -0.21 -3.74 6.19
CA ARG A 37 1.20 -4.15 6.24
C ARG A 37 1.35 -5.67 6.08
N LEU A 38 0.46 -6.46 6.67
CA LEU A 38 0.44 -7.91 6.49
C LEU A 38 0.13 -8.28 5.03
N GLY A 39 -0.85 -7.64 4.40
CA GLY A 39 -1.15 -7.86 2.98
C GLY A 39 -0.01 -7.47 2.04
N GLY A 40 0.76 -6.43 2.39
CA GLY A 40 1.97 -6.02 1.67
C GLY A 40 3.13 -7.02 1.83
N LEU A 41 3.39 -7.51 3.04
CA LEU A 41 4.44 -8.49 3.32
C LEU A 41 4.17 -9.84 2.65
N VAL A 42 2.94 -10.34 2.69
CA VAL A 42 2.55 -11.59 2.00
C VAL A 42 2.77 -11.48 0.48
N LYS A 43 2.47 -10.32 -0.11
CA LYS A 43 2.70 -10.06 -1.54
C LYS A 43 4.17 -9.96 -1.92
N ILE A 44 5.04 -9.51 -1.00
CA ILE A 44 6.49 -9.44 -1.23
C ILE A 44 7.11 -10.82 -1.09
N SER A 45 6.70 -11.60 -0.07
CA SER A 45 7.23 -12.95 0.13
C SER A 45 6.83 -13.92 -0.98
N HIS A 46 5.69 -13.77 -1.65
CA HIS A 46 5.26 -14.70 -2.72
C HIS A 46 5.85 -14.41 -4.11
N ARG A 47 6.67 -13.37 -4.31
CA ARG A 47 7.30 -13.15 -5.62
C ARG A 47 8.63 -13.87 -5.80
N ASP A 48 9.30 -14.25 -4.71
CA ASP A 48 10.62 -14.87 -4.79
C ASP A 48 10.62 -16.39 -4.47
N VAL A 49 9.52 -16.97 -3.95
CA VAL A 49 9.41 -18.42 -3.67
C VAL A 49 8.47 -19.20 -4.59
N VAL A 50 7.67 -18.54 -5.43
CA VAL A 50 6.72 -19.25 -6.30
C VAL A 50 7.39 -19.85 -7.53
N ASP A 51 8.55 -19.33 -7.96
CA ASP A 51 9.26 -19.86 -9.12
C ASP A 51 10.06 -21.16 -8.80
N GLU A 52 10.47 -21.40 -7.55
CA GLU A 52 11.22 -22.63 -7.18
C GLU A 52 10.32 -23.86 -6.89
N ILE A 53 9.04 -23.66 -6.55
CA ILE A 53 8.16 -24.79 -6.18
C ILE A 53 7.62 -25.52 -7.43
N ILE A 54 7.63 -24.87 -8.60
CA ILE A 54 7.02 -25.42 -9.82
C ILE A 54 7.95 -26.44 -10.52
N GLU A 55 9.25 -26.49 -10.20
CA GLU A 55 10.24 -27.30 -10.96
C GLU A 55 10.55 -28.70 -10.42
N SER A 56 9.89 -29.21 -9.38
CA SER A 56 10.14 -30.60 -8.94
C SER A 56 8.87 -31.34 -8.53
N PRO A 57 8.08 -31.82 -9.50
CA PRO A 57 6.94 -32.71 -9.23
C PRO A 57 7.42 -34.16 -9.07
N GLU A 58 8.19 -34.51 -8.04
CA GLU A 58 8.46 -35.93 -7.77
C GLU A 58 9.02 -36.15 -6.35
N LEU A 59 8.13 -36.30 -5.36
CA LEU A 59 8.39 -37.14 -4.19
C LEU A 59 7.08 -37.85 -3.81
N GLU A 60 6.95 -39.10 -4.25
CA GLU A 60 5.94 -40.02 -3.72
C GLU A 60 6.30 -40.41 -2.27
N PRO A 61 5.32 -40.47 -1.35
CA PRO A 61 5.55 -40.88 0.02
C PRO A 61 5.77 -42.41 0.09
N PHE A 62 6.93 -42.83 0.58
CA PHE A 62 7.14 -44.17 1.16
C PHE A 62 7.33 -44.04 2.68
#